data_AF-M1BKD0-F1
#
_entry.id   AF-M1BKD0-F1
#
_cell.length_a   1.000
_cell.length_b   1.000
_cell.length_c   1.000
_cell.angle_alpha   90.00
_cell.angle_beta   90.00
_cell.angle_gamma   90.00
#
_symmetry.space_group_name_H-M   'P 1'
#
loop_
_entity.id
_entity.type
_entity.pdbx_description
1 polymer ?
#
loop_
_entity_poly.entity_id
_entity_poly.type
_entity_poly.pdbx_seq_one_letter_code
_entity_poly.pdbx_strand_id
1 'polypeptide(L)'
;MFTRFDFLWSLNYLALILINFFEKPLWCSRHLAESCNNRDYYYLGQLPFLTGAESLIYEGVTLLLLVIHILFPISYEGFHLYWRSLLNRLKIVLLLILVADIVVYILFLADFYYLPFRIASYLRVVFFILNIRELRDSFFILAGMFRTYLNVVLVKQVAEKDRRKLRTLKKAFSLIDDSVSRYFITGLHVFNILLFLPFTHER
;
A
#
# COMPACT_ATOMS: atom_id res chain seq x y z
N MET A 1 -9.30 -32.10 21.71
CA MET A 1 -9.59 -32.47 20.31
C MET A 1 -9.15 -31.40 19.30
N PHE A 2 -9.08 -30.12 19.70
CA PHE A 2 -8.69 -28.98 18.86
C PHE A 2 -7.23 -28.96 18.36
N THR A 3 -6.26 -29.34 19.19
CA THR A 3 -4.82 -29.24 18.87
C THR A 3 -4.30 -30.31 17.89
N ARG A 4 -5.13 -31.30 17.52
CA ARG A 4 -4.69 -32.40 16.64
C ARG A 4 -4.65 -32.03 15.15
N PHE A 5 -5.44 -31.06 14.72
CA PHE A 5 -5.53 -30.68 13.31
C PHE A 5 -4.55 -29.58 12.90
N ASP A 6 -3.87 -28.92 13.85
CA ASP A 6 -2.95 -27.81 13.57
C ASP A 6 -1.81 -28.21 12.62
N PHE A 7 -1.30 -29.44 12.75
CA PHE A 7 -0.25 -29.95 11.86
C PHE A 7 -0.75 -30.14 10.42
N LEU A 8 -1.93 -30.72 10.26
CA LEU A 8 -2.57 -30.99 8.96
C LEU A 8 -2.90 -29.68 8.23
N TRP A 9 -3.34 -28.67 8.98
CA TRP A 9 -3.57 -27.33 8.46
C TRP A 9 -2.27 -26.60 8.12
N SER A 10 -1.24 -26.69 8.97
CA SER A 10 0.09 -26.13 8.70
C SER A 10 0.72 -26.68 7.41
N LEU A 11 0.60 -27.98 7.18
CA LEU A 11 1.07 -28.61 5.94
C LEU A 11 0.32 -28.10 4.71
N ASN A 12 -0.99 -27.85 4.85
CA ASN A 12 -1.82 -27.30 3.79
C ASN A 12 -1.41 -25.85 3.44
N TYR A 13 -1.07 -25.06 4.45
CA TYR A 13 -0.51 -23.71 4.28
C TYR A 13 0.87 -23.69 3.61
N LEU A 14 1.72 -24.66 3.94
CA LEU A 14 3.00 -24.86 3.25
C LEU A 14 2.78 -25.18 1.77
N ALA A 15 1.84 -26.07 1.47
CA ALA A 15 1.48 -26.43 0.09
C ALA A 15 0.97 -25.21 -0.71
N LEU A 16 0.15 -24.36 -0.10
CA LEU A 16 -0.32 -23.09 -0.69
C LEU A 16 0.84 -22.16 -1.12
N ILE A 17 1.91 -22.08 -0.33
CA ILE A 17 3.10 -21.30 -0.68
C ILE A 17 3.88 -21.97 -1.79
N LEU A 18 4.11 -23.28 -1.69
CA LEU A 18 4.91 -24.02 -2.68
C LEU A 18 4.26 -23.95 -4.06
N ILE A 19 2.94 -24.05 -4.16
CA ILE A 19 2.19 -23.92 -5.42
C ILE A 19 2.42 -22.53 -6.04
N ASN A 20 2.54 -21.47 -5.24
CA ASN A 20 2.83 -20.12 -5.71
C ASN A 20 4.21 -20.01 -6.38
N PHE A 21 5.19 -20.83 -5.97
CA PHE A 21 6.53 -20.86 -6.56
C PHE A 21 6.57 -21.60 -7.91
N PHE A 22 5.71 -22.61 -8.09
CA PHE A 22 5.62 -23.38 -9.33
C PHE A 22 4.64 -22.76 -10.36
N GLU A 23 3.91 -21.73 -9.94
CA GLU A 23 2.99 -21.00 -10.81
C GLU A 23 3.77 -20.16 -11.83
N LYS A 24 3.30 -20.12 -13.07
CA LYS A 24 3.95 -19.33 -14.12
C LYS A 24 3.92 -17.85 -13.73
N PRO A 25 5.08 -17.17 -13.68
CA PRO A 25 5.12 -15.79 -13.20
C PRO A 25 4.50 -14.82 -14.22
N LEU A 26 3.95 -13.70 -13.74
CA LEU A 26 3.22 -12.72 -14.57
C LEU A 26 4.06 -12.11 -15.70
N TRP A 27 5.40 -12.04 -15.54
CA TRP A 27 6.30 -11.51 -16.56
C TRP A 27 6.51 -12.47 -17.75
N CYS A 28 6.05 -13.72 -17.63
CA CYS A 28 6.15 -14.73 -18.68
C CYS A 28 4.90 -14.68 -19.59
N SER A 29 4.80 -13.58 -20.33
CA SER A 29 3.70 -13.25 -21.26
C SER A 29 3.94 -13.81 -22.67
N ARG A 30 2.84 -14.09 -23.41
CA ARG A 30 2.88 -14.51 -24.83
C ARG A 30 3.52 -13.47 -25.76
N HIS A 31 3.73 -12.23 -25.30
CA HIS A 31 4.25 -11.12 -26.11
C HIS A 31 5.77 -10.89 -25.99
N LEU A 32 6.48 -11.65 -25.15
CA LEU A 32 7.94 -11.63 -25.16
C LEU A 32 8.45 -12.45 -26.36
N ALA A 33 9.45 -11.93 -27.06
CA ALA A 33 10.06 -12.53 -28.25
C ALA A 33 10.63 -13.94 -27.99
N GLU A 34 10.92 -14.27 -26.73
CA GLU A 34 11.38 -15.59 -26.30
C GLU A 34 10.25 -16.35 -25.60
N SER A 35 9.91 -17.53 -26.13
CA SER A 35 8.87 -18.36 -25.53
C SER A 35 9.32 -18.82 -24.14
N CYS A 36 8.40 -18.82 -23.17
CA CYS A 36 8.58 -19.42 -21.84
C CYS A 36 8.98 -20.91 -21.86
N ASN A 37 9.10 -21.52 -23.04
CA ASN A 37 9.59 -22.87 -23.25
C ASN A 37 11.13 -22.93 -23.28
N ASN A 38 11.82 -21.80 -23.47
CA ASN A 38 13.28 -21.77 -23.55
C ASN A 38 13.91 -21.74 -22.15
N ARG A 39 14.00 -22.93 -21.56
CA ARG A 39 14.31 -23.20 -20.14
C ARG A 39 15.71 -22.75 -19.72
N ASP A 40 16.64 -22.70 -20.66
CA ASP A 40 18.06 -22.44 -20.42
C ASP A 40 18.39 -20.94 -20.29
N TYR A 41 17.44 -20.07 -20.61
CA TYR A 41 17.63 -18.62 -20.55
C TYR A 41 17.49 -18.03 -19.14
N TYR A 42 16.79 -18.72 -18.23
CA TYR A 42 16.50 -18.21 -16.89
C TYR A 42 17.25 -18.99 -15.81
N TYR A 43 17.90 -18.27 -14.89
CA TYR A 43 18.64 -18.83 -13.75
C TYR A 43 17.81 -19.74 -12.82
N LEU A 44 16.48 -19.64 -12.86
CA LEU A 44 15.53 -20.48 -12.12
C LEU A 44 14.69 -21.40 -13.03
N GLY A 45 15.03 -21.47 -14.33
CA GLY A 45 14.27 -22.23 -15.34
C GLY A 45 14.28 -23.73 -15.14
N GLN A 46 15.18 -24.27 -14.31
CA GLN A 46 15.27 -25.70 -14.04
C GLN A 46 14.11 -26.27 -13.18
N LEU A 47 13.14 -25.47 -12.73
CA LEU A 47 11.91 -25.98 -12.10
C LEU A 47 10.75 -26.08 -13.10
N PRO A 48 9.93 -27.15 -13.06
CA PRO A 48 8.82 -27.33 -14.00
C PRO A 48 7.69 -26.33 -13.67
N PHE A 49 7.36 -25.45 -14.62
CA PHE A 49 6.19 -24.58 -14.52
C PHE A 49 4.91 -25.35 -14.81
N LEU A 50 3.85 -25.09 -14.04
CA LEU A 50 2.53 -25.66 -14.30
C LEU A 50 1.92 -25.06 -15.57
N THR A 51 1.26 -25.91 -16.36
CA THR A 51 0.46 -25.46 -17.50
C THR A 51 -0.80 -24.73 -17.04
N GLY A 52 -1.47 -23.99 -17.93
CA GLY A 52 -2.68 -23.23 -17.57
C GLY A 52 -3.81 -24.10 -17.01
N ALA A 53 -4.01 -25.29 -17.58
CA ALA A 53 -5.03 -26.23 -17.11
C ALA A 53 -4.70 -26.83 -15.74
N GLU A 54 -3.45 -27.23 -15.52
CA GLU A 54 -3.00 -27.74 -14.21
C GLU A 54 -3.10 -26.65 -13.15
N SER A 55 -2.65 -25.44 -13.45
CA SER A 55 -2.73 -24.29 -12.53
C SER A 55 -4.17 -24.02 -12.09
N LEU A 56 -5.14 -24.09 -13.01
CA LEU A 56 -6.56 -23.91 -12.69
C LEU A 56 -7.10 -25.00 -11.75
N ILE A 57 -6.69 -26.26 -11.95
CA ILE A 57 -7.09 -27.37 -11.09
C ILE A 57 -6.53 -27.18 -9.68
N TYR A 58 -5.23 -26.91 -9.54
CA TYR A 58 -4.61 -26.71 -8.22
C TYR A 58 -5.16 -25.47 -7.50
N GLU A 59 -5.45 -24.40 -8.24
CA GLU A 59 -6.09 -23.20 -7.70
C GLU A 59 -7.52 -23.51 -7.20
N GLY A 60 -8.32 -24.29 -7.93
CA GLY A 60 -9.64 -24.72 -7.48
C GLY A 60 -9.58 -25.62 -6.23
N VAL A 61 -8.67 -26.59 -6.20
CA VAL A 61 -8.48 -27.51 -5.06
C VAL A 61 -8.03 -26.75 -3.82
N THR A 62 -7.06 -25.84 -3.96
CA THR A 62 -6.58 -25.02 -2.82
C THR A 62 -7.66 -24.08 -2.31
N LEU A 63 -8.49 -23.51 -3.19
CA LEU A 63 -9.64 -22.71 -2.78
C LEU A 63 -10.64 -23.53 -1.97
N LEU A 64 -10.97 -24.74 -2.40
CA LEU A 64 -11.88 -25.63 -1.68
C LEU A 64 -11.33 -25.95 -0.27
N LEU A 65 -10.04 -26.28 -0.17
CA LEU A 65 -9.38 -26.51 1.12
C LEU A 65 -9.43 -25.27 2.01
N LEU A 66 -9.25 -24.07 1.44
CA LEU A 66 -9.36 -22.80 2.15
C LEU A 66 -10.77 -22.57 2.69
N VAL A 67 -11.79 -22.83 1.88
CA VAL A 67 -13.21 -22.70 2.27
C VAL A 67 -13.49 -23.60 3.45
N ILE A 68 -13.09 -24.87 3.38
CA ILE A 68 -13.26 -25.82 4.50
C ILE A 68 -12.53 -25.32 5.75
N HIS A 69 -11.30 -24.82 5.62
CA HIS A 69 -10.56 -24.25 6.75
C HIS A 69 -11.28 -23.06 7.39
N ILE A 70 -11.88 -22.17 6.59
CA ILE A 70 -12.57 -20.96 7.09
C ILE A 70 -13.94 -21.32 7.71
N LEU A 71 -14.62 -22.35 7.18
CA LEU A 71 -15.89 -22.83 7.72
C LEU A 71 -15.69 -23.65 9.01
N PHE A 72 -14.55 -24.30 9.20
CA PHE A 72 -14.27 -25.04 10.44
C PHE A 72 -14.45 -24.19 11.71
N PRO A 73 -13.85 -22.98 11.86
CA PRO A 73 -14.08 -22.07 13.00
C PRO A 73 -15.52 -21.60 13.16
N ILE A 74 -16.27 -21.43 12.06
CA ILE A 74 -17.66 -20.99 12.16
C ILE A 74 -18.54 -22.04 12.86
N SER A 75 -18.22 -23.32 12.69
CA SER A 75 -19.04 -24.43 13.17
C SER A 75 -19.01 -24.59 14.69
N TYR A 76 -17.97 -24.12 15.39
CA TYR A 76 -17.82 -24.34 16.83
C TYR A 76 -17.84 -23.06 17.67
N GLU A 77 -17.51 -21.88 17.11
CA GLU A 77 -17.61 -20.59 17.83
C GLU A 77 -19.02 -19.99 17.76
N GLY A 78 -19.80 -20.35 16.72
CA GLY A 78 -21.11 -19.78 16.44
C GLY A 78 -21.05 -18.52 15.57
N PHE A 79 -22.05 -18.35 14.70
CA PHE A 79 -22.08 -17.35 13.63
C PHE A 79 -21.96 -15.89 14.13
N HIS A 80 -22.70 -15.52 15.17
CA HIS A 80 -22.71 -14.14 15.68
C HIS A 80 -21.36 -13.72 16.29
N LEU A 81 -20.70 -14.62 17.04
CA LEU A 81 -19.38 -14.34 17.60
C LEU A 81 -18.31 -14.23 16.52
N TYR A 82 -18.39 -15.12 15.52
CA TYR A 82 -17.46 -15.15 14.39
C TYR A 82 -17.45 -13.84 13.60
N TRP A 83 -18.62 -13.26 13.29
CA TRP A 83 -18.73 -11.99 12.54
C TRP A 83 -18.27 -10.77 13.33
N ARG A 84 -18.19 -10.84 14.66
CA ARG A 84 -17.72 -9.70 15.47
C ARG A 84 -16.21 -9.52 15.38
N SER A 85 -15.45 -10.58 15.09
CA SER A 85 -13.99 -10.52 15.06
C SER A 85 -13.49 -9.93 13.73
N LEU A 86 -12.57 -8.95 13.82
CA LEU A 86 -12.00 -8.30 12.63
C LEU A 86 -11.21 -9.29 11.76
N LEU A 87 -10.48 -10.21 12.40
CA LEU A 87 -9.67 -11.20 11.69
C LEU A 87 -10.52 -12.16 10.85
N ASN A 88 -11.64 -12.64 11.39
CA ASN A 88 -12.52 -13.54 10.65
C ASN A 88 -13.22 -12.81 9.50
N ARG A 89 -13.66 -11.56 9.73
CA ARG A 89 -14.18 -10.71 8.66
C ARG A 89 -13.16 -10.50 7.54
N LEU A 90 -11.91 -10.19 7.87
CA LEU A 90 -10.84 -10.03 6.87
C LEU A 90 -10.58 -11.32 6.09
N LYS A 91 -10.60 -12.48 6.75
CA LYS A 91 -10.45 -13.79 6.07
C LYS A 91 -11.58 -14.05 5.07
N ILE A 92 -12.83 -13.74 5.41
CA ILE A 92 -13.98 -13.88 4.49
C ILE A 92 -13.86 -12.92 3.31
N VAL A 93 -13.52 -11.65 3.57
CA VAL A 93 -13.35 -10.66 2.51
C VAL A 93 -12.24 -11.08 1.55
N LEU A 94 -11.11 -11.56 2.08
CA LEU A 94 -9.99 -12.05 1.28
C LEU A 94 -10.37 -13.29 0.46
N LEU A 95 -11.17 -14.20 1.04
CA LEU A 95 -11.72 -15.35 0.32
C LEU A 95 -12.63 -14.93 -0.84
N LEU A 96 -13.52 -13.95 -0.63
CA LEU A 96 -14.39 -13.42 -1.69
C LEU A 96 -13.58 -12.80 -2.84
N ILE A 97 -12.53 -12.05 -2.51
CA ILE A 97 -11.63 -11.48 -3.52
C ILE A 97 -10.94 -12.60 -4.32
N LEU A 98 -10.48 -13.67 -3.66
CA LEU A 98 -9.86 -14.82 -4.32
C LEU A 98 -10.82 -15.53 -5.29
N VAL A 99 -12.09 -15.73 -4.88
CA VAL A 99 -13.13 -16.29 -5.74
C VAL A 99 -13.36 -15.38 -6.97
N ALA A 100 -13.44 -14.07 -6.75
CA ALA A 100 -13.62 -13.11 -7.84
C ALA A 100 -12.44 -13.12 -8.83
N ASP A 101 -11.19 -13.23 -8.35
CA ASP A 101 -9.99 -13.32 -9.19
C ASP A 101 -10.03 -14.57 -10.10
N ILE A 102 -10.44 -15.72 -9.55
CA ILE A 102 -10.62 -16.97 -10.33
C ILE A 102 -11.74 -16.82 -11.37
N VAL A 103 -12.86 -16.20 -11.00
CA VAL A 103 -13.95 -15.95 -11.94
C VAL A 103 -13.45 -15.06 -13.09
N VAL A 104 -12.73 -13.98 -12.79
CA VAL A 104 -12.12 -13.11 -13.82
C VAL A 104 -11.15 -13.91 -14.69
N TYR A 105 -10.36 -14.82 -14.11
CA TYR A 105 -9.44 -15.68 -14.86
C TYR A 105 -10.18 -16.63 -15.83
N ILE A 106 -11.29 -17.23 -15.40
CA ILE A 106 -12.15 -18.06 -16.26
C ILE A 106 -12.76 -17.22 -17.39
N LEU A 107 -13.21 -15.98 -17.10
CA LEU A 107 -13.73 -15.07 -18.12
C LEU A 107 -12.64 -14.63 -19.12
N PHE A 108 -11.39 -14.47 -18.66
CA PHE A 108 -10.23 -14.20 -19.51
C PHE A 108 -9.95 -15.36 -20.47
N LEU A 109 -10.02 -16.60 -19.98
CA LEU A 109 -9.92 -17.81 -20.82
C LEU A 109 -11.03 -17.88 -21.88
N ALA A 110 -12.18 -17.25 -21.63
CA ALA A 110 -13.29 -17.15 -22.56
C ALA A 110 -13.23 -15.91 -23.48
N ASP A 111 -12.08 -15.23 -23.57
CA ASP A 111 -11.79 -14.10 -24.48
C ASP A 111 -12.66 -12.84 -24.29
N PHE A 112 -13.38 -12.69 -23.18
CA PHE A 112 -14.29 -11.55 -22.97
C PHE A 112 -13.61 -10.24 -22.52
N TYR A 113 -12.40 -10.28 -21.91
CA TYR A 113 -11.73 -9.10 -21.34
C TYR A 113 -10.19 -9.20 -21.34
N TYR A 114 -9.48 -8.09 -21.57
CA TYR A 114 -8.01 -8.03 -21.76
C TYR A 114 -7.19 -7.70 -20.49
N LEU A 115 -7.61 -8.12 -19.30
CA LEU A 115 -6.91 -7.78 -18.04
C LEU A 115 -6.13 -8.98 -17.49
N PRO A 116 -4.82 -9.13 -17.78
CA PRO A 116 -3.99 -10.24 -17.30
C PRO A 116 -3.43 -9.97 -15.89
N PHE A 117 -4.20 -9.33 -15.02
CA PHE A 117 -3.72 -8.96 -13.68
C PHE A 117 -4.04 -10.11 -12.71
N ARG A 118 -3.04 -10.93 -12.38
CA ARG A 118 -3.19 -12.10 -11.49
C ARG A 118 -2.89 -11.70 -10.05
N ILE A 119 -3.93 -11.39 -9.27
CA ILE A 119 -3.81 -10.93 -7.88
C ILE A 119 -3.74 -12.13 -6.92
N ALA A 120 -4.24 -13.31 -7.33
CA ALA A 120 -4.25 -14.54 -6.55
C ALA A 120 -2.94 -14.84 -5.81
N SER A 121 -1.79 -14.76 -6.49
CA SER A 121 -0.48 -15.06 -5.92
C SER A 121 -0.16 -14.18 -4.70
N TYR A 122 -0.52 -12.90 -4.72
CA TYR A 122 -0.31 -11.99 -3.59
C TYR A 122 -1.30 -12.26 -2.44
N LEU A 123 -2.57 -12.55 -2.77
CA LEU A 123 -3.60 -12.84 -1.77
C LEU A 123 -3.28 -14.10 -0.97
N ARG A 124 -2.70 -15.12 -1.62
CA ARG A 124 -2.26 -16.37 -0.95
C ARG A 124 -1.18 -16.08 0.10
N VAL A 125 -0.20 -15.22 -0.19
CA VAL A 125 0.85 -14.84 0.77
C VAL A 125 0.26 -14.06 1.94
N VAL A 126 -0.63 -13.10 1.66
CA VAL A 126 -1.34 -12.36 2.73
C VAL A 126 -2.17 -13.31 3.60
N PHE A 127 -2.88 -14.27 2.98
CA PHE A 127 -3.65 -15.28 3.69
C PHE A 127 -2.76 -16.13 4.61
N PHE A 128 -1.58 -16.52 4.14
CA PHE A 128 -0.61 -17.26 4.96
C PHE A 128 -0.16 -16.46 6.19
N ILE A 129 0.25 -15.20 6.00
CA ILE A 129 0.71 -14.33 7.09
C ILE A 129 -0.40 -14.14 8.14
N LEU A 130 -1.66 -14.01 7.72
CA LEU A 130 -2.79 -13.82 8.64
C LEU A 130 -3.18 -15.08 9.43
N ASN A 131 -2.82 -16.28 8.96
CA ASN A 131 -3.16 -17.54 9.63
C ASN A 131 -2.16 -17.94 10.72
N ILE A 132 -0.86 -17.73 10.50
CA ILE A 132 0.15 -18.02 11.51
C ILE A 132 0.18 -16.88 12.54
N ARG A 133 -0.13 -17.20 13.80
CA ARG A 133 -0.19 -16.22 14.89
C ARG A 133 1.13 -15.44 15.05
N GLU A 134 2.27 -16.13 15.06
CA GLU A 134 3.60 -15.52 15.21
C GLU A 134 3.94 -14.52 14.09
N LEU A 135 3.64 -14.88 12.83
CA LEU A 135 3.87 -14.01 11.67
C LEU A 135 2.93 -12.81 11.67
N ARG A 136 1.66 -13.04 12.02
CA ARG A 136 0.66 -11.98 12.13
C ARG A 136 1.07 -10.94 13.18
N ASP A 137 1.51 -11.39 14.34
CA ASP A 137 1.87 -10.50 15.44
C ASP A 137 3.13 -9.69 15.07
N SER A 138 4.10 -10.34 14.42
CA SER A 138 5.28 -9.67 13.84
C SER A 138 4.90 -8.63 12.77
N PHE A 139 3.95 -8.95 11.88
CA PHE A 139 3.43 -8.03 10.87
C PHE A 139 2.71 -6.84 11.50
N PHE A 140 1.91 -7.05 12.55
CA PHE A 140 1.27 -5.96 13.28
C PHE A 140 2.28 -5.04 13.97
N ILE A 141 3.34 -5.59 14.56
CA ILE A 141 4.43 -4.79 15.13
C ILE A 141 5.09 -3.96 14.04
N LEU A 142 5.43 -4.57 12.91
CA LEU A 142 6.03 -3.87 11.78
C LEU A 142 5.12 -2.76 11.24
N ALA A 143 3.83 -3.03 11.08
CA ALA A 143 2.83 -2.04 10.67
C ALA A 143 2.69 -0.90 11.71
N GLY A 144 2.79 -1.23 13.00
CA GLY A 144 2.81 -0.25 14.09
C GLY A 144 4.02 0.67 14.02
N MET A 145 5.22 0.11 13.79
CA MET A 145 6.45 0.88 13.58
C MET A 145 6.41 1.71 12.30
N PHE A 146 5.81 1.19 11.23
CA PHE A 146 5.63 1.94 10.00
C PHE A 146 4.69 3.14 10.21
N ARG A 147 3.63 2.97 11.01
CA ARG A 147 2.71 4.05 11.37
C ARG A 147 3.40 5.15 12.16
N THR A 148 4.26 4.81 13.12
CA THR A 148 5.02 5.83 13.87
C THR A 148 6.02 6.53 12.99
N TYR A 149 6.70 5.82 12.07
CA TYR A 149 7.59 6.43 11.08
C TYR A 149 6.86 7.44 10.20
N LEU A 150 5.71 7.05 9.63
CA LEU A 150 4.88 7.96 8.83
C LEU A 150 4.44 9.18 9.64
N ASN A 151 4.04 9.01 10.91
CA ASN A 151 3.65 10.13 11.76
C ASN A 151 4.82 11.10 12.01
N VAL A 152 6.01 10.58 12.29
CA VAL A 152 7.22 11.42 12.48
C VAL A 152 7.58 12.17 11.19
N VAL A 153 7.51 11.50 10.04
CA VAL A 153 7.76 12.14 8.74
C VAL A 153 6.74 13.24 8.48
N LEU A 154 5.45 12.99 8.75
CA LEU A 154 4.40 14.01 8.60
C LEU A 154 4.65 15.22 9.51
N VAL A 155 4.99 15.00 10.79
CA VAL A 155 5.30 16.09 11.73
C VAL A 155 6.50 16.91 11.26
N LYS A 156 7.58 16.26 10.78
CA LYS A 156 8.75 16.97 10.24
C LYS A 156 8.40 17.82 9.02
N GLN A 157 7.62 17.27 8.08
CA GLN A 157 7.17 17.99 6.90
C GLN A 157 6.32 19.22 7.25
N VAL A 158 5.44 19.10 8.25
CA VAL A 158 4.62 20.22 8.75
C VAL A 158 5.51 21.30 9.40
N ALA A 159 6.42 20.92 10.30
CA ALA A 159 7.32 21.86 10.96
C ALA A 159 8.23 22.60 9.96
N GLU A 160 8.73 21.91 8.93
CA GLU A 160 9.55 22.53 7.89
C GLU A 160 8.75 23.50 7.00
N LYS A 161 7.48 23.17 6.73
CA LYS A 161 6.55 24.04 6.01
C LYS A 161 6.28 25.34 6.79
N ASP A 162 6.05 25.26 8.10
CA ASP A 162 5.82 26.43 8.95
C ASP A 162 7.07 27.30 9.09
N ARG A 163 8.25 26.68 9.21
CA ARG A 163 9.53 27.40 9.25
C ARG A 163 9.78 28.21 7.98
N ARG A 164 9.40 27.69 6.81
CA ARG A 164 9.49 28.43 5.54
C ARG A 164 8.54 29.63 5.51
N LYS A 165 7.30 29.47 5.93
CA LYS A 165 6.33 30.58 6.04
C LYS A 165 6.79 31.67 6.99
N LEU A 166 7.35 31.30 8.15
CA LEU A 166 7.88 32.27 9.10
C LEU A 166 9.05 33.06 8.51
N ARG A 167 9.90 32.41 7.70
CA ARG A 167 11.02 33.05 7.02
C ARG A 167 10.55 34.06 5.97
N THR A 168 9.50 33.74 5.21
CA THR A 168 8.93 34.68 4.23
C THR A 168 8.23 35.85 4.91
N LEU A 169 7.46 35.60 5.98
CA LEU A 169 6.83 36.66 6.77
C LEU A 169 7.87 37.59 7.41
N LYS A 170 8.95 37.04 7.97
CA LYS A 170 10.03 37.84 8.56
C LYS A 170 10.72 38.74 7.53
N LYS A 171 10.95 38.24 6.31
CA LYS A 171 11.48 39.03 5.19
C LYS A 171 10.51 40.14 4.75
N ALA A 172 9.22 39.83 4.66
CA ALA A 172 8.20 40.81 4.31
C ALA A 172 8.13 41.95 5.34
N PHE A 173 8.17 41.62 6.64
CA PHE A 173 8.16 42.60 7.72
C PHE A 173 9.40 43.50 7.70
N SER A 174 10.60 42.95 7.48
CA SER A 174 11.83 43.75 7.37
C SER A 174 11.83 44.72 6.19
N LEU A 175 11.17 44.37 5.07
CA LEU A 175 11.05 45.27 3.92
C LEU A 175 10.09 46.43 4.21
N ILE A 176 9.01 46.17 4.95
CA ILE A 176 8.06 47.21 5.36
C ILE A 176 8.76 48.20 6.30
N ASP A 177 9.50 47.71 7.30
CA ASP A 177 10.21 48.55 8.26
C ASP A 177 11.24 49.47 7.58
N ASP A 178 12.04 48.93 6.65
CA ASP A 178 13.00 49.70 5.85
C ASP A 178 12.32 50.74 4.94
N SER A 179 11.15 50.41 4.39
CA SER A 179 10.37 51.36 3.59
C SER A 179 9.82 52.51 4.43
N VAL A 180 9.22 52.22 5.60
CA VAL A 180 8.67 53.23 6.52
C VAL A 180 9.77 54.17 7.02
N SER A 181 10.94 53.62 7.37
CA SER A 181 12.10 54.42 7.76
C SER A 181 12.55 55.38 6.65
N ARG A 182 12.63 54.92 5.40
CA ARG A 182 12.92 55.79 4.25
C ARG A 182 11.86 56.87 4.04
N TYR A 183 10.57 56.53 4.09
CA TYR A 183 9.51 57.53 3.94
C TYR A 183 9.54 58.58 5.06
N PHE A 184 9.84 58.18 6.30
CA PHE A 184 9.98 59.10 7.42
C PHE A 184 11.15 60.07 7.21
N ILE A 185 12.32 59.57 6.78
CA ILE A 185 13.49 60.42 6.48
C ILE A 185 13.20 61.37 5.31
N THR A 186 12.57 60.88 4.25
CA THR A 186 12.25 61.71 3.08
C THR A 186 11.18 62.75 3.39
N GLY A 187 10.17 62.41 4.20
CA GLY A 187 9.16 63.34 4.71
C GLY A 187 9.77 64.41 5.62
N LEU A 188 10.73 64.04 6.47
CA LEU A 188 11.47 65.00 7.29
C LEU A 188 12.33 65.95 6.43
N HIS A 189 12.92 65.44 5.35
CA HIS A 189 13.72 66.24 4.43
C HIS A 189 12.87 67.21 3.59
N VAL A 190 11.67 66.79 3.16
CA VAL A 190 10.69 67.65 2.48
C VAL A 190 10.12 68.71 3.43
N PHE A 191 9.84 68.36 4.68
CA PHE A 191 9.38 69.32 5.70
C PHE A 191 10.45 70.38 5.99
N ASN A 192 11.72 69.97 6.07
CA ASN A 192 12.84 70.89 6.29
C ASN A 192 13.09 71.82 5.07
N ILE A 193 12.85 71.32 3.84
CA ILE A 193 12.93 72.14 2.62
C ILE A 193 11.73 73.10 2.50
N LEU A 194 10.51 72.68 2.90
CA LEU A 194 9.34 73.55 2.89
C LEU A 194 9.41 74.69 3.93
N LEU A 195 10.13 74.46 5.05
CA LEU A 195 10.43 75.49 6.05
C LEU A 195 11.48 76.51 5.58
N PHE A 196 12.23 76.19 4.52
CA PHE A 196 13.25 77.05 3.91
C PHE A 196 12.81 77.67 2.56
N LEU A 197 11.57 77.46 2.12
CA LEU A 197 10.98 78.21 1.01
C LEU A 197 10.53 79.58 1.55
N PRO A 198 11.14 80.69 1.08
CA PRO A 198 10.85 82.02 1.59
C PRO A 198 9.42 82.38 1.19
N PHE A 199 8.56 82.60 2.18
CA PHE A 199 7.28 83.26 1.96
C PHE A 199 7.56 84.74 1.65
N THR A 200 7.87 85.02 0.38
CA THR A 200 7.95 86.37 -0.17
C THR A 200 6.54 86.92 -0.39
N HIS A 201 6.04 87.73 0.55
CA HIS A 201 4.98 88.74 0.41
C HIS A 201 4.80 89.33 1.82
N GLU A 202 4.77 90.62 2.14
CA GLU A 202 4.63 91.87 1.37
C GLU A 202 4.57 93.01 2.40
N ARG A 203 5.58 93.88 2.39
CA ARG A 203 5.46 95.36 2.34
C ARG A 203 6.83 96.02 2.40
#